data_AF-A0A7S3XCS8-F1
#
_entry.id   AF-A0A7S3XCS8-F1
#
_cell.length_a   1.000
_cell.length_b   1.000
_cell.length_c   1.000
_cell.angle_alpha   90.00
_cell.angle_beta   90.00
_cell.angle_gamma   90.00
#
_symmetry.space_group_name_H-M   'P 1'
#
loop_
_entity.id
_entity.type
_entity.pdbx_description
1 polymer ?
#
loop_
_entity_poly.entity_id
_entity_poly.type
_entity_poly.pdbx_seq_one_letter_code
_entity_poly.pdbx_strand_id
1 'polypeptide(L)'
;MIEPFINLLGKIVVAIPFFILGSMLLSCGRVQASVDLSSGAHLYDFDNKDKAAIVGVLFMLIWSMETVQALSQFAVSYAVEQWFFEVQVEKVGFCCTSWCSVLKGYMVGSFYHLGTFFFGAFLVTTLRVIRMIIEFMIQTEANGNKVVRCLGRCTECIIGCFEKFIEHLNKNAYMDTAMNGNGFCTAAKHALQVMT
;
A
#
# COMPACT_ATOMS: atom_id res chain seq x y z
N MET A 1 8.49 -7.43 -19.43
CA MET A 1 8.79 -5.98 -19.54
C MET A 1 7.57 -5.06 -19.42
N ILE A 2 6.31 -5.54 -19.57
CA ILE A 2 5.11 -4.65 -19.51
C ILE A 2 4.57 -4.40 -18.10
N GLU A 3 4.92 -5.25 -17.12
CA GLU A 3 4.47 -5.12 -15.74
C GLU A 3 4.62 -3.71 -15.12
N PRO A 4 5.77 -3.00 -15.23
CA PRO A 4 5.89 -1.67 -14.63
C PRO A 4 4.89 -0.67 -15.23
N PHE A 5 4.54 -0.83 -16.51
CA PHE A 5 3.52 0.01 -17.15
C PHE A 5 2.11 -0.32 -16.63
N ILE A 6 1.79 -1.60 -16.43
CA ILE A 6 0.48 -2.02 -15.89
C ILE A 6 0.33 -1.54 -14.44
N ASN A 7 1.36 -1.72 -13.62
CA ASN A 7 1.38 -1.26 -12.23
C ASN A 7 1.23 0.28 -12.15
N LEU A 8 2.01 1.01 -12.96
CA LEU A 8 1.90 2.47 -13.02
C LEU A 8 0.51 2.93 -13.48
N LEU A 9 -0.03 2.32 -14.53
CA LEU A 9 -1.37 2.64 -15.03
C LEU A 9 -2.44 2.36 -13.96
N GLY A 10 -2.37 1.20 -13.29
CA GLY A 10 -3.29 0.84 -12.20
C GLY A 10 -3.23 1.86 -11.06
N LYS A 11 -2.03 2.30 -10.68
CA LYS A 11 -1.83 3.35 -9.68
C LYS A 11 -2.44 4.69 -10.09
N ILE A 12 -2.24 5.12 -11.33
CA ILE A 12 -2.84 6.36 -11.85
C ILE A 12 -4.36 6.28 -11.83
N VAL A 13 -4.93 5.20 -12.38
CA VAL A 13 -6.39 4.99 -12.43
C VAL A 13 -7.01 5.01 -11.05
N VAL A 14 -6.38 4.35 -10.07
CA VAL A 14 -6.84 4.32 -8.68
C VAL A 14 -6.68 5.68 -8.00
N ALA A 15 -5.61 6.43 -8.28
CA ALA A 15 -5.36 7.71 -7.60
C ALA A 15 -6.29 8.85 -8.04
N ILE A 16 -6.72 8.88 -9.32
CA ILE A 16 -7.60 9.92 -9.88
C ILE A 16 -8.85 10.19 -9.01
N PRO A 17 -9.70 9.20 -8.68
CA PRO A 17 -10.90 9.45 -7.87
C PRO A 17 -10.57 9.99 -6.48
N PHE A 18 -9.47 9.57 -5.84
CA PHE A 18 -9.05 10.11 -4.54
C PHE A 18 -8.57 11.55 -4.65
N PHE A 19 -7.89 11.93 -5.73
CA PHE A 19 -7.52 13.33 -5.97
C PHE A 19 -8.74 14.22 -6.22
N ILE A 20 -9.71 13.74 -7.01
CA ILE A 20 -10.97 14.45 -7.23
C ILE A 20 -11.71 14.62 -5.90
N LEU A 21 -11.90 13.54 -5.14
CA LEU A 21 -12.55 13.59 -3.83
C LEU A 21 -11.80 14.52 -2.85
N GLY A 22 -10.47 14.44 -2.80
CA GLY A 22 -9.64 15.32 -1.98
C GLY A 22 -9.80 16.80 -2.34
N SER A 23 -9.80 17.13 -3.63
CA SER A 23 -10.04 18.50 -4.11
C SER A 23 -11.44 19.02 -3.77
N MET A 24 -12.46 18.15 -3.87
CA MET A 24 -13.84 18.48 -3.47
C MET A 24 -13.93 18.77 -1.96
N LEU A 25 -13.30 17.95 -1.12
CA LEU A 25 -13.26 18.16 0.34
C LEU A 25 -12.57 19.46 0.71
N LEU A 26 -11.44 19.78 0.07
CA LEU A 26 -10.74 21.05 0.28
C LEU A 26 -11.58 22.25 -0.19
N SER A 27 -12.32 22.10 -1.28
CA SER A 27 -13.23 23.15 -1.77
C SER A 27 -14.42 23.39 -0.86
N CYS A 28 -14.81 22.42 -0.03
CA CYS A 28 -15.87 22.56 0.97
C CYS A 28 -15.42 23.26 2.26
N GLY A 29 -14.12 23.56 2.41
CA GLY A 29 -13.59 24.28 3.57
C GLY A 29 -14.26 25.66 3.71
N ARG A 30 -14.76 25.97 4.91
CA ARG A 30 -15.47 27.25 5.14
C ARG A 30 -14.46 28.39 5.24
N VAL A 31 -14.70 29.43 4.45
CA VAL A 31 -13.92 30.68 4.50
C VAL A 31 -14.44 31.54 5.65
N GLN A 32 -13.56 31.91 6.58
CA GLN A 32 -13.93 32.76 7.72
C GLN A 32 -14.01 34.24 7.29
N ALA A 33 -15.12 34.90 7.59
CA ALA A 33 -15.39 36.27 7.11
C ALA A 33 -14.63 37.38 7.88
N SER A 34 -13.96 37.05 8.98
CA SER A 34 -13.14 37.98 9.76
C SER A 34 -11.82 37.29 10.17
N VAL A 35 -10.74 37.58 9.43
CA VAL A 35 -9.41 37.03 9.67
C VAL A 35 -8.56 38.09 10.37
N ASP A 36 -8.26 37.88 11.66
CA ASP A 36 -7.34 38.75 12.39
C ASP A 36 -5.91 38.51 11.89
N LEU A 37 -5.47 39.38 10.97
CA LEU A 37 -4.14 39.32 10.32
C LEU A 37 -2.96 39.44 11.31
N SER A 38 -3.18 39.83 12.57
CA SER A 38 -2.11 39.95 13.57
C SER A 38 -1.71 38.61 14.20
N SER A 39 -2.53 37.56 14.09
CA SER A 39 -2.33 36.28 14.79
C SER A 39 -1.91 35.11 13.87
N GLY A 40 -1.61 35.35 12.60
CA GLY A 40 -1.30 34.27 11.65
C GLY A 40 -2.51 33.38 11.33
N ALA A 41 -3.71 33.98 11.30
CA ALA A 41 -4.97 33.26 11.20
C ALA A 41 -5.13 32.48 9.87
N HIS A 42 -5.61 31.23 9.99
CA HIS A 42 -5.94 30.37 8.86
C HIS A 42 -7.18 30.90 8.13
N LEU A 43 -7.07 31.14 6.82
CA LEU A 43 -8.18 31.58 5.95
C LEU A 43 -9.33 30.55 5.85
N TYR A 44 -9.04 29.29 6.19
CA TYR A 44 -9.96 28.16 6.14
C TYR A 44 -10.14 27.57 7.53
N ASP A 45 -11.39 27.46 7.96
CA ASP A 45 -11.78 26.75 9.17
C ASP A 45 -12.30 25.35 8.79
N PHE A 46 -11.55 24.31 9.18
CA PHE A 46 -11.93 22.92 8.94
C PHE A 46 -12.48 22.32 10.23
N ASP A 47 -13.71 21.82 10.16
CA ASP A 47 -14.32 21.07 11.27
C ASP A 47 -13.52 19.78 11.52
N ASN A 48 -13.63 19.22 12.72
CA ASN A 48 -13.01 17.95 13.07
C ASN A 48 -13.46 16.82 12.13
N LYS A 49 -14.70 16.88 11.64
CA LYS A 49 -15.24 15.95 10.64
C LYS A 49 -14.52 16.07 9.31
N ASP A 50 -14.25 17.30 8.86
CA ASP A 50 -13.57 17.57 7.58
C ASP A 50 -12.10 17.11 7.67
N LYS A 51 -11.43 17.39 8.78
CA LYS A 51 -10.07 16.90 9.06
C LYS A 51 -10.00 15.37 9.05
N ALA A 52 -10.95 14.70 9.71
CA ALA A 52 -11.02 13.24 9.72
C ALA A 52 -11.28 12.67 8.31
N ALA A 53 -12.14 13.31 7.52
CA ALA A 53 -12.39 12.91 6.13
C ALA A 53 -11.14 13.05 5.25
N ILE A 54 -10.40 14.17 5.37
CA ILE A 54 -9.14 14.38 4.64
C ILE A 54 -8.11 13.31 5.00
N VAL A 55 -7.92 13.04 6.29
CA VAL A 55 -7.00 11.97 6.76
C VAL A 55 -7.44 10.60 6.25
N GLY A 56 -8.75 10.31 6.27
CA GLY A 56 -9.31 9.08 5.74
C GLY A 56 -9.07 8.90 4.25
N VAL A 57 -9.23 9.95 3.44
CA VAL A 57 -8.93 9.91 2.00
C VAL A 57 -7.44 9.66 1.74
N LEU A 58 -6.55 10.29 2.50
CA LEU A 58 -5.11 10.06 2.39
C LEU A 58 -4.74 8.62 2.77
N PHE A 59 -5.31 8.10 3.86
CA PHE A 59 -5.12 6.71 4.26
C PHE A 59 -5.59 5.74 3.17
N MET A 60 -6.79 5.94 2.65
CA MET A 60 -7.36 5.10 1.60
C MET A 60 -6.57 5.18 0.30
N LEU A 61 -6.04 6.35 -0.05
CA LEU A 61 -5.14 6.52 -1.19
C LEU A 61 -3.89 5.67 -1.03
N ILE A 62 -3.16 5.80 0.09
CA ILE A 62 -1.93 5.04 0.35
C ILE A 62 -2.25 3.54 0.34
N TRP A 63 -3.31 3.12 1.01
CA TRP A 63 -3.74 1.73 1.07
C TRP A 63 -4.08 1.14 -0.30
N SER A 64 -4.78 1.90 -1.13
CA SER A 64 -5.13 1.45 -2.49
C SER A 64 -3.88 1.32 -3.36
N MET A 65 -2.90 2.23 -3.21
CA MET A 65 -1.62 2.15 -3.91
C MET A 65 -0.80 0.93 -3.49
N GLU A 66 -0.80 0.59 -2.21
CA GLU A 66 -0.18 -0.65 -1.70
C GLU A 66 -0.91 -1.89 -2.20
N THR A 67 -2.23 -1.84 -2.35
CA THR A 67 -2.99 -2.96 -2.91
C THR A 67 -2.63 -3.20 -4.39
N VAL A 68 -2.52 -2.15 -5.20
CA VAL A 68 -2.06 -2.28 -6.59
C VAL A 68 -0.65 -2.87 -6.65
N GLN A 69 0.22 -2.47 -5.72
CA GLN A 69 1.57 -3.01 -5.61
C GLN A 69 1.57 -4.50 -5.21
N ALA A 70 0.71 -4.92 -4.30
CA ALA A 70 0.55 -6.32 -3.88
C ALA A 70 0.04 -7.20 -5.03
N LEU A 71 -0.96 -6.71 -5.79
CA LEU A 71 -1.48 -7.40 -6.97
C LEU A 71 -0.42 -7.53 -8.07
N SER A 72 0.41 -6.50 -8.27
CA SER A 72 1.57 -6.53 -9.17
C SER A 72 2.57 -7.62 -8.77
N GLN A 73 2.95 -7.67 -7.49
CA GLN A 73 3.87 -8.69 -6.96
C GLN A 73 3.33 -10.10 -7.21
N PHE A 74 2.05 -10.31 -6.89
CA PHE A 74 1.38 -11.59 -7.17
C PHE A 74 1.36 -11.92 -8.65
N ALA A 75 1.01 -10.98 -9.53
CA ALA A 75 0.91 -11.24 -10.97
C ALA A 75 2.27 -11.63 -11.59
N VAL A 76 3.37 -11.06 -11.07
CA VAL A 76 4.73 -11.46 -11.45
C VAL A 76 5.03 -12.88 -10.95
N SER A 77 4.80 -13.17 -9.66
CA SER A 77 5.03 -14.51 -9.10
C SER A 77 4.22 -15.57 -9.84
N TYR A 78 2.94 -15.31 -10.10
CA TYR A 78 2.07 -16.17 -10.87
C TYR A 78 2.61 -16.43 -12.28
N ALA A 79 3.03 -15.38 -13.01
CA ALA A 79 3.58 -15.56 -14.35
C ALA A 79 4.89 -16.36 -14.36
N VAL A 80 5.76 -16.15 -13.36
CA VAL A 80 7.02 -16.89 -13.21
C VAL A 80 6.76 -18.36 -12.91
N GLU A 81 5.80 -18.66 -12.03
CA GLU A 81 5.43 -20.04 -11.71
C GLU A 81 4.83 -20.78 -12.90
N GLN A 82 3.91 -20.13 -13.63
CA GLN A 82 3.35 -20.70 -14.85
C GLN A 82 4.46 -21.01 -15.85
N TRP A 83 5.40 -20.08 -16.07
CA TRP A 83 6.55 -20.30 -16.95
C TRP A 83 7.49 -21.41 -16.46
N PHE A 84 7.76 -21.47 -15.15
CA PHE A 84 8.68 -22.44 -14.55
C PHE A 84 8.12 -23.87 -14.61
N PHE A 85 6.83 -24.04 -14.34
CA PHE A 85 6.17 -25.36 -14.36
C PHE A 85 5.64 -25.76 -15.75
N GLU A 86 5.79 -24.89 -16.76
CA GLU A 86 5.56 -25.23 -18.17
C GLU A 86 6.72 -26.12 -18.71
N VAL A 87 6.81 -27.34 -18.18
CA VAL A 87 7.77 -28.36 -18.60
C VAL A 87 7.35 -28.90 -19.96
N GLN A 88 8.00 -28.41 -21.03
CA GLN A 88 8.25 -29.07 -22.32
C GLN A 88 7.15 -29.98 -22.91
N VAL A 89 5.88 -29.62 -22.81
CA VAL A 89 4.85 -30.27 -23.62
C VAL A 89 4.99 -29.69 -25.02
N GLU A 90 5.66 -30.41 -25.91
CA GLU A 90 5.68 -30.11 -27.33
C GLU A 90 4.29 -29.68 -27.82
N LYS A 91 4.25 -28.54 -28.55
CA LYS A 91 3.08 -27.94 -29.23
C LYS A 91 2.28 -27.04 -28.27
N VAL A 92 2.20 -25.71 -28.44
CA VAL A 92 1.70 -24.97 -29.60
C VAL A 92 2.20 -23.51 -29.52
N GLY A 93 2.77 -22.97 -30.60
CA GLY A 93 2.79 -21.52 -30.91
C GLY A 93 3.44 -20.56 -29.91
N PHE A 94 4.76 -20.35 -30.03
CA PHE A 94 5.63 -19.51 -29.18
C PHE A 94 5.34 -17.98 -29.18
N CYS A 95 4.21 -17.47 -29.69
CA CYS A 95 4.08 -16.02 -29.93
C CYS A 95 3.30 -15.21 -28.87
N CYS A 96 2.54 -15.83 -27.97
CA CYS A 96 1.60 -15.07 -27.10
C CYS A 96 1.66 -15.38 -25.59
N THR A 97 2.49 -16.32 -25.14
CA THR A 97 2.34 -16.90 -23.79
C THR A 97 2.76 -15.97 -22.65
N SER A 98 3.86 -15.22 -22.78
CA SER A 98 4.40 -14.41 -21.66
C SER A 98 3.51 -13.23 -21.26
N TRP A 99 2.91 -12.53 -22.24
CA TRP A 99 2.05 -11.37 -21.97
C TRP A 99 0.69 -11.81 -21.42
N CYS A 100 0.14 -12.89 -21.95
CA CYS A 100 -1.10 -13.49 -21.45
C CYS A 100 -0.96 -13.96 -20.00
N SER A 101 0.20 -14.51 -19.59
CA SER A 101 0.39 -15.00 -18.22
C SER A 101 0.37 -13.91 -17.15
N VAL A 102 0.99 -12.75 -17.40
CA VAL A 102 0.95 -11.61 -16.46
C VAL A 102 -0.47 -11.05 -16.34
N LEU A 103 -1.14 -10.81 -17.48
CA LEU A 103 -2.53 -10.33 -17.49
C LEU A 103 -3.48 -11.33 -16.82
N LYS A 104 -3.30 -12.62 -17.06
CA LYS A 104 -4.02 -13.69 -16.38
C LYS A 104 -3.75 -13.66 -14.87
N GLY A 105 -2.52 -13.41 -14.44
CA GLY A 105 -2.17 -13.19 -13.03
C GLY A 105 -2.94 -12.04 -12.40
N TYR A 106 -3.03 -10.89 -13.08
CA TYR A 106 -3.85 -9.76 -12.64
C TYR A 106 -5.35 -10.12 -12.54
N MET A 107 -5.88 -10.84 -13.52
CA MET A 107 -7.28 -11.30 -13.49
C MET A 107 -7.52 -12.28 -12.35
N VAL A 108 -6.71 -13.33 -12.23
CA VAL A 108 -6.83 -14.35 -11.19
C VAL A 108 -6.70 -13.70 -9.81
N GLY A 109 -5.71 -12.84 -9.63
CA GLY A 109 -5.53 -12.10 -8.39
C GLY A 109 -6.75 -11.24 -8.05
N SER A 110 -7.28 -10.48 -9.01
CA SER A 110 -8.41 -9.57 -8.79
C SER A 110 -9.72 -10.29 -8.47
N PHE A 111 -9.95 -11.48 -9.04
CA PHE A 111 -11.21 -12.21 -8.86
C PHE A 111 -11.17 -13.25 -7.74
N TYR A 112 -10.02 -13.87 -7.46
CA TYR A 112 -9.92 -14.99 -6.51
C TYR A 112 -9.12 -14.66 -5.24
N HIS A 113 -8.19 -13.70 -5.28
CA HIS A 113 -7.27 -13.43 -4.17
C HIS A 113 -7.24 -11.97 -3.71
N LEU A 114 -8.22 -11.16 -4.12
CA LEU A 114 -8.25 -9.73 -3.79
C LEU A 114 -8.22 -9.46 -2.28
N GLY A 115 -8.90 -10.29 -1.49
CA GLY A 115 -8.88 -10.20 -0.03
C GLY A 115 -7.48 -10.40 0.58
N THR A 116 -6.66 -11.26 -0.01
CA THR A 116 -5.25 -11.47 0.40
C THR A 116 -4.43 -10.20 0.21
N PHE A 117 -4.62 -9.50 -0.92
CA PHE A 117 -3.89 -8.27 -1.21
C PHE A 117 -4.38 -7.11 -0.36
N PHE A 118 -5.70 -6.95 -0.20
CA PHE A 118 -6.28 -5.95 0.69
C PHE A 118 -5.78 -6.08 2.12
N PHE A 119 -5.76 -7.29 2.66
CA PHE A 119 -5.30 -7.52 4.03
C PHE A 119 -3.81 -7.26 4.19
N GLY A 120 -2.96 -7.79 3.29
CA GLY A 120 -1.52 -7.54 3.37
C GLY A 120 -1.17 -6.05 3.16
N ALA A 121 -1.81 -5.38 2.21
CA ALA A 121 -1.64 -3.95 1.98
C ALA A 121 -2.11 -3.11 3.18
N PHE A 122 -3.18 -3.53 3.86
CA PHE A 122 -3.67 -2.87 5.07
C PHE A 122 -2.61 -2.91 6.18
N LEU A 123 -2.01 -4.08 6.44
CA LEU A 123 -0.96 -4.21 7.47
C LEU A 123 0.23 -3.27 7.20
N VAL A 124 0.73 -3.24 5.95
CA VAL A 124 1.84 -2.35 5.57
C VAL A 124 1.46 -0.88 5.71
N THR A 125 0.27 -0.50 5.22
CA THR A 125 -0.22 0.89 5.27
C THR A 125 -0.37 1.36 6.71
N THR A 126 -0.96 0.55 7.59
CA THR A 126 -1.12 0.88 9.01
C THR A 126 0.23 1.17 9.66
N LEU A 127 1.25 0.35 9.42
CA LEU A 127 2.59 0.57 9.97
C LEU A 127 3.26 1.83 9.42
N ARG A 128 3.12 2.10 8.12
CA ARG A 128 3.62 3.35 7.50
C ARG A 128 2.97 4.59 8.08
N VAL A 129 1.66 4.55 8.30
CA VAL A 129 0.92 5.69 8.87
C VAL A 129 1.31 5.92 10.32
N ILE A 130 1.43 4.86 11.13
CA ILE A 130 1.93 4.97 12.50
C ILE A 130 3.34 5.58 12.52
N ARG A 131 4.22 5.12 11.64
CA ARG A 131 5.58 5.65 11.50
C ARG A 131 5.57 7.14 11.16
N MET A 132 4.76 7.55 10.19
CA MET A 132 4.62 8.95 9.78
C MET A 132 4.11 9.83 10.93
N ILE A 133 3.16 9.34 11.74
CA ILE A 133 2.66 10.06 12.92
C ILE A 133 3.76 10.24 13.96
N ILE A 134 4.56 9.21 14.24
CA ILE A 134 5.67 9.30 15.19
C ILE A 134 6.73 10.28 14.69
N GLU A 135 7.09 10.22 13.41
CA GLU A 135 8.04 11.16 12.81
C GLU A 135 7.54 12.61 12.93
N PHE A 136 6.25 12.83 12.67
CA PHE A 136 5.62 14.13 12.83
C PHE A 136 5.69 14.62 14.29
N MET A 137 5.33 13.77 15.26
CA MET A 137 5.40 14.12 16.68
C MET A 137 6.84 14.42 17.14
N ILE A 138 7.83 13.68 16.65
CA ILE A 138 9.25 13.95 16.96
C ILE A 138 9.66 15.33 16.44
N GLN A 139 9.12 15.78 15.31
CA GLN A 139 9.43 17.08 14.72
C GLN A 139 8.73 18.23 15.45
N THR A 140 7.49 18.05 15.91
CA THR A 140 6.71 19.13 16.56
C THR A 140 6.96 19.22 18.06
N GLU A 141 6.99 18.09 18.77
CA GLU A 141 6.97 18.05 20.25
C GLU A 141 8.38 17.95 20.87
N ALA A 142 9.39 17.50 20.12
CA ALA A 142 10.73 17.28 20.69
C ALA A 142 11.63 18.52 20.66
N ASN A 143 11.05 19.74 20.59
CA ASN A 143 11.80 21.00 20.59
C ASN A 143 12.51 21.21 21.94
N GLY A 144 13.76 20.76 22.02
CA GLY A 144 14.67 20.96 23.15
C GLY A 144 14.89 19.75 24.07
N ASN A 145 14.01 18.74 24.04
CA ASN A 145 14.15 17.56 24.90
C ASN A 145 14.84 16.38 24.19
N LYS A 146 16.14 16.21 24.46
CA LYS A 146 16.96 15.14 23.87
C LYS A 146 16.48 13.73 24.22
N VAL A 147 15.86 13.53 25.39
CA VAL A 147 15.36 12.21 25.83
C VAL A 147 14.13 11.81 25.03
N VAL A 148 13.16 12.72 24.87
CA VAL A 148 11.95 12.49 24.05
C VAL A 148 12.33 12.22 22.59
N ARG A 149 13.30 12.97 22.06
CA ARG A 149 13.83 12.72 20.71
C ARG A 149 14.48 11.34 20.58
N CYS A 150 15.28 10.92 21.57
CA CYS A 150 15.91 9.60 21.58
C CYS A 150 14.87 8.47 21.60
N LEU A 151 13.92 8.51 22.55
CA LEU A 151 12.86 7.52 22.67
C LEU A 151 11.99 7.46 21.41
N GLY A 152 11.61 8.60 20.85
CA GLY A 152 10.86 8.65 19.59
C GLY A 152 11.60 7.98 18.44
N ARG A 153 12.92 8.21 18.30
CA ARG A 153 13.75 7.56 17.27
C ARG A 153 13.87 6.04 17.50
N CYS A 154 13.99 5.59 18.74
CA CYS A 154 13.98 4.17 19.05
C CYS A 154 12.66 3.51 18.64
N THR A 155 11.51 4.13 18.95
CA THR A 155 10.19 3.62 18.56
C THR A 155 10.00 3.62 17.04
N GLU A 156 10.40 4.69 16.36
CA GLU A 156 10.36 4.76 14.89
C GLU A 156 11.19 3.64 14.25
N CYS A 157 12.37 3.34 14.80
CA CYS A 157 13.21 2.24 14.35
C CYS A 157 12.53 0.87 14.53
N ILE A 158 11.94 0.59 15.70
CA ILE A 158 11.23 -0.67 15.97
C ILE A 158 10.07 -0.87 14.98
N ILE A 159 9.27 0.18 14.76
CA ILE A 159 8.14 0.12 13.83
C ILE A 159 8.62 -0.02 12.39
N GLY A 160 9.69 0.67 12.00
CA GLY A 160 10.32 0.50 10.69
C GLY A 160 10.87 -0.91 10.47
N CYS A 161 11.43 -1.55 11.51
CA CYS A 161 11.83 -2.96 11.46
C CYS A 161 10.61 -3.88 11.25
N PHE A 162 9.52 -3.61 11.96
CA PHE A 162 8.29 -4.40 11.83
C PHE A 162 7.60 -4.19 10.48
N GLU A 163 7.58 -2.97 9.95
CA GLU A 163 7.12 -2.63 8.60
C GLU A 163 7.85 -3.48 7.56
N LYS A 164 9.18 -3.48 7.59
CA LYS A 164 10.01 -4.28 6.67
C LYS A 164 9.78 -5.78 6.81
N PHE A 165 9.59 -6.26 8.04
CA PHE A 165 9.27 -7.66 8.29
C PHE A 165 7.92 -8.04 7.64
N ILE A 166 6.88 -7.23 7.83
CA ILE A 166 5.57 -7.46 7.21
C ILE A 166 5.65 -7.35 5.68
N GLU A 167 6.40 -6.41 5.12
CA GLU A 167 6.63 -6.35 3.68
C GLU A 167 7.29 -7.61 3.12
N HIS A 168 8.25 -8.17 3.86
CA HIS A 168 8.92 -9.41 3.47
C HIS A 168 7.98 -10.62 3.61
N LEU A 169 7.20 -10.68 4.68
CA LEU A 169 6.19 -11.70 4.89
C LEU A 169 5.14 -11.67 3.78
N ASN A 170 4.63 -10.49 3.43
CA ASN A 170 3.65 -10.31 2.36
C ASN A 170 4.17 -10.82 1.02
N LYS A 171 5.41 -10.47 0.63
CA LYS A 171 6.02 -10.94 -0.63
C LYS A 171 6.05 -12.47 -0.71
N ASN A 172 6.47 -13.13 0.36
CA ASN A 172 6.52 -14.59 0.41
C ASN A 172 5.11 -15.22 0.48
N ALA A 173 4.18 -14.59 1.19
CA ALA A 173 2.79 -15.02 1.22
C ALA A 173 2.14 -14.91 -0.16
N TYR A 174 2.41 -13.86 -0.93
CA TYR A 174 1.88 -13.73 -2.29
C TYR A 174 2.45 -14.77 -3.25
N MET A 175 3.70 -15.18 -3.07
CA MET A 175 4.28 -16.33 -3.80
C MET A 175 3.58 -17.63 -3.42
N ASP A 176 3.36 -17.91 -2.13
CA ASP A 176 2.60 -19.11 -1.73
C ASP A 176 1.15 -19.09 -2.23
N THR A 177 0.49 -17.92 -2.22
CA THR A 177 -0.84 -17.76 -2.81
C THR A 177 -0.82 -18.04 -4.31
N ALA A 178 0.23 -17.65 -5.03
CA ALA A 178 0.34 -17.93 -6.47
C ALA A 178 0.54 -19.43 -6.73
N MET A 179 1.41 -20.10 -5.95
CA MET A 179 1.71 -21.53 -6.12
C MET A 179 0.54 -22.43 -5.70
N ASN A 180 -0.03 -22.15 -4.53
CA ASN A 180 -0.93 -23.07 -3.82
C ASN A 180 -2.38 -22.58 -3.78
N GLY A 181 -2.66 -21.34 -4.20
CA GLY A 181 -4.00 -20.76 -4.12
C GLY A 181 -4.48 -20.46 -2.69
N ASN A 182 -3.57 -20.41 -1.71
CA ASN A 182 -3.92 -20.21 -0.31
C ASN A 182 -4.32 -18.76 0.01
N GLY A 183 -5.26 -18.58 0.94
CA GLY A 183 -5.56 -17.28 1.54
C GLY A 183 -4.41 -16.75 2.42
N PHE A 184 -4.41 -15.45 2.72
CA PHE A 184 -3.30 -14.76 3.39
C PHE A 184 -2.76 -15.46 4.64
N CYS A 185 -3.61 -15.86 5.59
CA CYS A 185 -3.14 -16.41 6.87
C CYS A 185 -2.40 -17.75 6.68
N THR A 186 -2.90 -18.62 5.80
CA THR A 186 -2.25 -19.90 5.48
C THR A 186 -0.94 -19.65 4.75
N ALA A 187 -0.95 -18.77 3.74
CA ALA A 187 0.23 -18.41 2.97
C ALA A 187 1.33 -17.76 3.83
N ALA A 188 0.95 -16.86 4.73
CA ALA A 188 1.86 -16.24 5.69
C ALA A 188 2.47 -17.26 6.66
N LYS A 189 1.70 -18.28 7.08
CA LYS A 189 2.22 -19.37 7.92
C LYS A 189 3.28 -20.19 7.17
N HIS A 190 3.03 -20.56 5.92
CA HIS A 190 4.03 -21.27 5.10
C HIS A 190 5.28 -20.42 4.88
N ALA A 191 5.09 -19.14 4.56
CA ALA A 191 6.18 -18.19 4.42
C ALA A 191 7.05 -18.12 5.68
N LEU A 192 6.44 -18.04 6.87
CA LEU A 192 7.18 -18.05 8.14
C LEU A 192 7.97 -19.34 8.36
N GLN A 193 7.39 -20.50 8.05
CA GLN A 193 8.07 -21.80 8.16
C GLN A 193 9.27 -21.94 7.24
N VAL A 194 9.29 -21.25 6.10
CA VAL A 194 10.44 -21.23 5.17
C VAL A 194 11.50 -20.22 5.61
N MET A 195 11.10 -19.16 6.32
CA MET A 195 12.00 -18.11 6.79
C MET A 195 12.72 -18.43 8.11
N THR A 196 12.23 -19.41 8.89
CA THR A 196 12.79 -19.81 10.20
C THR A 196 13.46 -21.16 10.15
#